data_AF-M1AZC1-F1
#
_entry.id   AF-M1AZC1-F1
#
_cell.length_a   1.000
_cell.length_b   1.000
_cell.length_c   1.000
_cell.angle_alpha   90.00
_cell.angle_beta   90.00
_cell.angle_gamma   90.00
#
_symmetry.space_group_name_H-M   'P 1'
#
loop_
_entity.id
_entity.type
_entity.pdbx_description
1 polymer ?
#
loop_
_entity_poly.entity_id
_entity_poly.type
_entity_poly.pdbx_seq_one_letter_code
_entity_poly.pdbx_strand_id
1 'polypeptide(L)'
;MCSLESRGKVAEELKRADAVVLTYACDQPSTLNRLTTFWLYEFRRLEIKVPVIVVGCKLDKRDEEHHMNLEQVMAPIMQQFREIETCIECSAANLVQVPEVFYYAQKAVLHPTAPLFDHETQALKPRCVRALKRIFILCDHDMDDALNDEELNEFQIKCFNAPLQPAEIVGVKRVVQEKLPQGVNDLGLTLTGFLFLHALFIEKGRLETTWTVLRKFGYNDEIKLKDDNLTIPFKKAPDQSLELTSEAVEFLKGVFSTFDTDKDGVLRNSELDDLFSTAPESPWGEAPYKDAVERTPLGGLSLSAFLSEWALMTLLEPAQSLANLIYIGYNCGAASALRLTRRKSVDRKKQQTDRNVYQCFVFGPKGSGKSALLKSLLGRPFSENYAVTTDEHYAVNVVDRLGVSALRRILI
;
A
#
# COMPACT_ATOMS: atom_id res chain seq x y z
N MET A 1 -12.63 -4.79 42.68
CA MET A 1 -11.22 -4.51 42.34
C MET A 1 -10.69 -5.73 41.60
N CYS A 2 -10.26 -5.59 40.34
CA CYS A 2 -9.65 -6.70 39.59
C CYS A 2 -8.16 -6.81 39.98
N SER A 3 -7.68 -8.02 40.31
CA SER A 3 -6.28 -8.29 40.68
C SER A 3 -5.31 -7.96 39.53
N LEU A 4 -4.02 -7.75 39.84
CA LEU A 4 -2.99 -7.48 38.82
C LEU A 4 -2.90 -8.60 37.77
N GLU A 5 -3.10 -9.86 38.16
CA GLU A 5 -3.16 -11.00 37.25
C GLU A 5 -4.32 -10.92 36.26
N SER A 6 -5.49 -10.41 36.68
CA SER A 6 -6.62 -10.26 35.77
C SER A 6 -6.41 -9.12 34.78
N ARG A 7 -5.63 -8.08 35.15
CA ARG A 7 -5.24 -7.01 34.22
C ARG A 7 -4.28 -7.51 33.13
N GLY A 8 -3.30 -8.35 33.50
CA GLY A 8 -2.38 -8.96 32.53
C GLY A 8 -3.12 -9.81 31.49
N LYS A 9 -4.02 -10.68 31.96
CA LYS A 9 -4.85 -11.51 31.07
C LYS A 9 -5.74 -10.71 30.14
N VAL A 10 -6.39 -9.65 30.65
CA VAL A 10 -7.23 -8.76 29.81
C VAL A 10 -6.39 -8.09 28.72
N ALA A 11 -5.17 -7.64 29.04
CA ALA A 11 -4.30 -7.02 28.05
C ALA A 11 -3.86 -8.01 26.95
N GLU A 12 -3.56 -9.26 27.31
CA GLU A 12 -3.23 -10.30 26.33
C GLU A 12 -4.41 -10.62 25.41
N GLU A 13 -5.60 -10.78 25.95
CA GLU A 13 -6.80 -11.08 25.15
C GLU A 13 -7.19 -9.91 24.25
N LEU A 14 -7.07 -8.65 24.71
CA LEU A 14 -7.29 -7.47 23.87
C LEU A 14 -6.32 -7.40 22.68
N LYS A 15 -5.06 -7.84 22.86
CA LYS A 15 -4.07 -7.87 21.78
C LYS A 15 -4.33 -8.98 20.75
N ARG A 16 -5.06 -10.02 21.14
CA ARG A 16 -5.41 -11.17 20.30
C ARG A 16 -6.77 -11.05 19.64
N ALA A 17 -7.61 -10.13 20.11
CA ALA A 17 -8.95 -9.92 19.59
C ALA A 17 -8.92 -9.30 18.19
N ASP A 18 -9.86 -9.69 17.33
CA ASP A 18 -10.05 -9.07 16.01
C ASP A 18 -10.85 -7.76 16.10
N ALA A 19 -11.73 -7.64 17.10
CA ALA A 19 -12.50 -6.44 17.41
C ALA A 19 -12.83 -6.39 18.90
N VAL A 20 -13.10 -5.20 19.42
CA VAL A 20 -13.51 -4.98 20.81
C VAL A 20 -14.91 -4.42 20.87
N VAL A 21 -15.82 -5.12 21.55
CA VAL A 21 -17.15 -4.59 21.90
C VAL A 21 -17.06 -3.97 23.29
N LEU A 22 -17.06 -2.64 23.35
CA LEU A 22 -16.93 -1.88 24.59
C LEU A 22 -18.32 -1.42 25.07
N THR A 23 -18.79 -1.98 26.18
CA THR A 23 -20.17 -1.78 26.64
C THR A 23 -20.31 -0.72 27.73
N TYR A 24 -21.41 0.01 27.70
CA TYR A 24 -21.92 0.81 28.80
C TYR A 24 -23.40 0.49 29.03
N ALA A 25 -23.98 0.94 30.13
CA ALA A 25 -25.38 0.68 30.46
C ALA A 25 -26.23 1.95 30.26
N CYS A 26 -27.29 1.84 29.47
CA CYS A 26 -28.20 2.94 29.13
C CYS A 26 -28.93 3.53 30.34
N ASP A 27 -29.08 2.75 31.41
CA ASP A 27 -29.67 3.12 32.70
C ASP A 27 -28.64 3.71 33.68
N GLN A 28 -27.34 3.76 33.33
CA GLN A 28 -26.28 4.24 34.22
C GLN A 28 -25.27 5.15 33.49
N PRO A 29 -25.50 6.47 33.44
CA PRO A 29 -24.63 7.42 32.73
C PRO A 29 -23.16 7.41 33.18
N SER A 30 -22.88 7.03 34.44
CA SER A 30 -21.51 6.90 34.96
C SER A 30 -20.68 5.83 34.24
N THR A 31 -21.34 4.81 33.68
CA THR A 31 -20.65 3.75 32.92
C THR A 31 -20.19 4.24 31.55
N LEU A 32 -20.95 5.13 30.91
CA LEU A 32 -20.55 5.81 29.68
C LEU A 32 -19.32 6.69 29.91
N ASN A 33 -19.31 7.47 31.00
CA ASN A 33 -18.15 8.29 31.38
C ASN A 33 -16.89 7.43 31.61
N ARG A 34 -17.06 6.20 32.12
CA ARG A 34 -15.93 5.28 32.32
C ARG A 34 -15.29 4.80 31.02
N LEU A 35 -16.01 4.84 29.90
CA LEU A 35 -15.45 4.50 28.59
C LEU A 35 -14.35 5.49 28.22
N THR A 36 -14.64 6.79 28.33
CA THR A 36 -13.74 7.87 27.93
C THR A 36 -12.69 8.20 28.97
N THR A 37 -12.93 7.96 30.26
CA THR A 37 -11.96 8.26 31.32
C THR A 37 -10.99 7.13 31.64
N PHE A 38 -11.29 5.90 31.23
CA PHE A 38 -10.46 4.73 31.53
C PHE A 38 -10.21 3.84 30.32
N TRP A 39 -11.26 3.20 29.77
CA TRP A 39 -11.08 2.09 28.83
C TRP A 39 -10.41 2.50 27.52
N LEU A 40 -10.84 3.61 26.92
CA LEU A 40 -10.26 4.07 25.64
C LEU A 40 -8.81 4.54 25.80
N TYR A 41 -8.48 5.23 26.90
CA TYR A 41 -7.08 5.56 27.22
C TYR A 41 -6.23 4.31 27.52
N GLU A 42 -6.82 3.31 28.17
CA GLU A 42 -6.15 2.04 28.45
C GLU A 42 -5.85 1.27 27.16
N PHE A 43 -6.77 1.26 26.19
CA PHE A 43 -6.54 0.66 24.87
C PHE A 43 -5.37 1.32 24.15
N ARG A 44 -5.29 2.66 24.18
CA ARG A 44 -4.14 3.39 23.63
C ARG A 44 -2.84 3.06 24.36
N ARG A 45 -2.85 3.01 25.69
CA ARG A 45 -1.68 2.64 26.51
C ARG A 45 -1.18 1.23 26.20
N LEU A 46 -2.09 0.31 25.87
CA LEU A 46 -1.79 -1.07 25.50
C LEU A 46 -1.49 -1.26 24.01
N GLU A 47 -1.56 -0.18 23.22
CA GLU A 47 -1.38 -0.17 21.77
C GLU A 47 -2.34 -1.12 21.03
N ILE A 48 -3.59 -1.18 21.49
CA ILE A 48 -4.65 -1.95 20.83
C ILE A 48 -5.02 -1.26 19.52
N LYS A 49 -4.86 -1.97 18.40
CA LYS A 49 -5.10 -1.44 17.03
C LYS A 49 -6.36 -1.97 16.36
N VAL A 50 -7.12 -2.81 17.05
CA VAL A 50 -8.34 -3.42 16.51
C VAL A 50 -9.53 -2.47 16.66
N PRO A 51 -10.55 -2.56 15.77
CA PRO A 51 -11.71 -1.69 15.82
C PRO A 51 -12.51 -1.85 17.12
N VAL A 52 -13.04 -0.73 17.61
CA VAL A 52 -13.90 -0.68 18.80
C VAL A 52 -15.34 -0.38 18.39
N ILE A 53 -16.27 -1.22 18.85
CA ILE A 53 -17.71 -1.01 18.74
C ILE A 53 -18.22 -0.63 20.12
N VAL A 54 -18.73 0.59 20.28
CA VAL A 54 -19.32 1.02 21.55
C VAL A 54 -20.77 0.57 21.61
N VAL A 55 -21.17 -0.06 22.71
CA VAL A 55 -22.52 -0.62 22.84
C VAL A 55 -23.21 -0.18 24.13
N GLY A 56 -24.32 0.54 24.00
CA GLY A 56 -25.22 0.87 25.10
C GLY A 56 -26.19 -0.28 25.37
N CYS A 57 -25.95 -1.04 26.43
CA CYS A 57 -26.79 -2.17 26.83
C CYS A 57 -27.97 -1.73 27.71
N LYS A 58 -28.97 -2.60 27.85
CA LYS A 58 -30.17 -2.39 28.67
C LYS A 58 -31.01 -1.19 28.22
N LEU A 59 -31.16 -1.03 26.91
CA LEU A 59 -32.00 0.01 26.34
C LEU A 59 -33.45 -0.03 26.89
N ASP A 60 -33.94 -1.22 27.24
CA ASP A 60 -35.25 -1.44 27.89
C ASP A 60 -35.40 -0.79 29.28
N LYS A 61 -34.30 -0.43 29.93
CA LYS A 61 -34.29 0.22 31.25
C LYS A 61 -34.01 1.72 31.18
N ARG A 62 -33.91 2.28 29.98
CA ARG A 62 -33.71 3.72 29.82
C ARG A 62 -34.95 4.46 30.33
N ASP A 63 -34.70 5.45 31.18
CA ASP A 63 -35.73 6.29 31.73
C ASP A 63 -36.31 7.21 30.65
N GLU A 64 -37.64 7.22 30.48
CA GLU A 64 -38.31 7.97 29.39
C GLU A 64 -38.11 9.49 29.53
N GLU A 65 -37.90 9.98 30.76
CA GLU A 65 -37.60 11.38 31.05
C GLU A 65 -36.16 11.80 30.65
N HIS A 66 -35.25 10.82 30.50
CA HIS A 66 -33.85 11.04 30.15
C HIS A 66 -33.57 10.63 28.69
N HIS A 67 -34.24 11.31 27.75
CA HIS A 67 -34.04 11.07 26.33
C HIS A 67 -32.66 11.60 25.87
N MET A 68 -31.64 10.75 25.96
CA MET A 68 -30.31 11.04 25.41
C MET A 68 -30.32 10.84 23.90
N ASN A 69 -29.93 11.87 23.15
CA ASN A 69 -29.63 11.71 21.73
C ASN A 69 -28.22 11.09 21.60
N LEU A 70 -28.17 9.80 21.27
CA LEU A 70 -26.92 9.04 21.15
C LEU A 70 -25.92 9.73 20.21
N GLU A 71 -26.39 10.25 19.08
CA GLU A 71 -25.54 10.89 18.08
C GLU A 71 -24.85 12.14 18.65
N GLN A 72 -25.59 12.97 19.38
CA GLN A 72 -25.05 14.18 20.01
C GLN A 72 -24.00 13.87 21.09
N VAL A 73 -24.20 12.79 21.85
CA VAL A 73 -23.26 12.38 22.91
C VAL A 73 -22.03 11.69 22.34
N MET A 74 -22.21 10.83 21.33
CA MET A 74 -21.14 10.00 20.79
C MET A 74 -20.28 10.70 19.74
N ALA A 75 -20.82 11.64 18.97
CA ALA A 75 -20.05 12.39 17.98
C ALA A 75 -18.73 12.99 18.52
N PRO A 76 -18.72 13.75 19.63
CA PRO A 76 -17.45 14.28 20.17
C PRO A 76 -16.52 13.17 20.69
N ILE A 77 -17.07 12.07 21.21
CA ILE A 77 -16.28 10.93 21.70
C ILE A 77 -15.59 10.22 20.52
N MET A 78 -16.31 9.94 19.44
CA MET A 78 -15.75 9.32 18.23
C MET A 78 -14.74 10.24 17.52
N GLN A 79 -14.90 11.56 17.64
CA GLN A 79 -13.91 12.51 17.15
C GLN A 79 -12.60 12.45 17.96
N GLN A 80 -12.71 12.27 19.28
CA GLN A 80 -11.57 12.12 20.18
C GLN A 80 -10.91 10.72 20.08
N PHE A 81 -11.72 9.69 19.89
CA PHE A 81 -11.35 8.27 19.88
C PHE A 81 -11.68 7.63 18.54
N ARG A 82 -10.77 7.78 17.57
CA ARG A 82 -10.91 7.30 16.19
C ARG A 82 -10.90 5.78 16.05
N GLU A 83 -10.46 5.07 17.08
CA GLU A 83 -10.57 3.62 17.17
C GLU A 83 -12.04 3.14 17.29
N ILE A 84 -12.98 4.04 17.62
CA ILE A 84 -14.41 3.74 17.64
C ILE A 84 -14.97 3.82 16.22
N GLU A 85 -15.39 2.68 15.68
CA GLU A 85 -15.98 2.59 14.33
C GLU A 85 -17.46 2.97 14.33
N THR A 86 -18.21 2.54 15.35
CA THR A 86 -19.63 2.86 15.49
C THR A 86 -20.10 2.72 16.93
N CYS A 87 -21.27 3.28 17.21
CA CYS A 87 -21.98 3.13 18.47
C CYS A 87 -23.40 2.61 18.24
N ILE A 88 -23.81 1.60 19.01
CA ILE A 88 -25.11 0.94 18.89
C ILE A 88 -25.74 0.84 20.28
N GLU A 89 -27.04 1.02 20.39
CA GLU A 89 -27.78 0.71 21.61
C GLU A 89 -28.57 -0.57 21.43
N CYS A 90 -28.64 -1.42 22.46
CA CYS A 90 -29.31 -2.70 22.37
C CYS A 90 -30.02 -3.07 23.68
N SER A 91 -31.03 -3.92 23.54
CA SER A 91 -31.66 -4.61 24.68
C SER A 91 -31.58 -6.10 24.45
N ALA A 92 -30.77 -6.79 25.25
CA ALA A 92 -30.73 -8.24 25.23
C ALA A 92 -32.02 -8.87 25.77
N ALA A 93 -32.73 -8.19 26.68
CA ALA A 93 -34.00 -8.66 27.24
C ALA A 93 -35.11 -8.67 26.19
N ASN A 94 -35.18 -7.60 25.38
CA ASN A 94 -36.19 -7.43 24.34
C ASN A 94 -35.69 -7.86 22.95
N LEU A 95 -34.47 -8.39 22.84
CA LEU A 95 -33.80 -8.77 21.58
C LEU A 95 -33.71 -7.63 20.55
N VAL A 96 -33.54 -6.40 21.02
CA VAL A 96 -33.41 -5.21 20.18
C VAL A 96 -31.95 -5.00 19.82
N GLN A 97 -31.65 -4.93 18.52
CA GLN A 97 -30.34 -4.57 17.94
C GLN A 97 -29.15 -5.46 18.33
N VAL A 98 -29.39 -6.63 18.92
CA VAL A 98 -28.32 -7.57 19.32
C VAL A 98 -27.58 -8.12 18.09
N PRO A 99 -28.24 -8.59 17.01
CA PRO A 99 -27.54 -9.03 15.80
C PRO A 99 -26.67 -7.93 15.17
N GLU A 100 -27.15 -6.68 15.21
CA GLU A 100 -26.49 -5.52 14.63
C GLU A 100 -25.13 -5.26 15.30
N VAL A 101 -25.04 -5.41 16.63
CA VAL A 101 -23.76 -5.28 17.35
C VAL A 101 -22.70 -6.20 16.75
N PHE A 102 -23.02 -7.47 16.56
CA PHE A 102 -22.07 -8.46 16.03
C PHE A 102 -21.85 -8.30 14.53
N TYR A 103 -22.86 -7.88 13.78
CA TYR A 103 -22.73 -7.54 12.36
C TYR A 103 -21.73 -6.40 12.17
N TYR A 104 -21.83 -5.30 12.92
CA TYR A 104 -20.90 -4.17 12.80
C TYR A 104 -19.51 -4.51 13.33
N ALA A 105 -19.37 -5.34 14.37
CA ALA A 105 -18.08 -5.85 14.80
C ALA A 105 -17.39 -6.65 13.68
N GLN A 106 -18.11 -7.59 13.05
CA GLN A 106 -17.59 -8.35 11.92
C GLN A 106 -17.26 -7.44 10.74
N LYS A 107 -18.15 -6.49 10.41
CA LYS A 107 -17.96 -5.56 9.29
C LYS A 107 -16.71 -4.70 9.47
N ALA A 108 -16.43 -4.22 10.67
CA ALA A 108 -15.24 -3.42 10.96
C ALA A 108 -13.93 -4.20 10.77
N VAL A 109 -13.93 -5.49 11.08
CA VAL A 109 -12.79 -6.39 10.81
C VAL A 109 -12.64 -6.64 9.32
N LEU A 110 -13.75 -6.97 8.66
CA LEU A 110 -13.74 -7.31 7.23
C LEU A 110 -13.51 -6.09 6.32
N HIS A 111 -13.73 -4.88 6.78
CA HIS A 111 -13.70 -3.67 5.96
C HIS A 111 -13.07 -2.49 6.74
N PRO A 112 -11.78 -2.58 7.12
CA PRO A 112 -11.18 -1.60 8.02
C PRO A 112 -11.13 -0.21 7.38
N THR A 113 -11.47 0.82 8.15
CA THR A 113 -11.44 2.23 7.69
C THR A 113 -10.02 2.78 7.67
N ALA A 114 -9.20 2.38 8.65
CA ALA A 114 -7.86 2.91 8.91
C ALA A 114 -6.91 2.98 7.70
N PRO A 115 -6.82 2.00 6.77
CA PRO A 115 -5.93 2.10 5.62
C PRO A 115 -6.51 2.96 4.48
N LEU A 116 -7.83 3.17 4.44
CA LEU A 116 -8.50 3.86 3.34
C LEU A 116 -8.56 5.38 3.52
N PHE A 117 -8.87 5.84 4.73
CA PHE A 117 -9.32 7.21 4.98
C PHE A 117 -8.67 7.79 6.22
N ASP A 118 -8.40 9.09 6.17
CA ASP A 118 -7.88 9.87 7.28
C ASP A 118 -8.99 10.80 7.78
N HIS A 119 -9.45 10.54 9.01
CA HIS A 119 -10.50 11.34 9.63
C HIS A 119 -10.04 12.73 10.08
N GLU A 120 -8.74 13.01 10.17
CA GLU A 120 -8.22 14.34 10.50
C GLU A 120 -8.31 15.26 9.28
N THR A 121 -7.80 14.79 8.14
CA THR A 121 -7.79 15.54 6.89
C THR A 121 -9.09 15.41 6.09
N GLN A 122 -10.01 14.53 6.51
CA GLN A 122 -11.24 14.17 5.78
C GLN A 122 -10.94 13.80 4.32
N ALA A 123 -9.89 12.99 4.13
CA ALA A 123 -9.39 12.62 2.82
C ALA A 123 -8.99 11.15 2.74
N LEU A 124 -8.99 10.60 1.53
CA LEU A 124 -8.41 9.29 1.24
C LEU A 124 -6.91 9.31 1.56
N LYS A 125 -6.42 8.25 2.18
CA LYS A 125 -4.97 8.11 2.45
C LYS A 125 -4.19 7.94 1.15
N PRO A 126 -2.92 8.38 1.09
CA PRO A 126 -2.11 8.32 -0.13
C PRO A 126 -2.09 6.94 -0.79
N ARG A 127 -1.91 5.86 -0.03
CA ARG A 127 -1.88 4.50 -0.57
C ARG A 127 -3.22 4.09 -1.21
N CYS A 128 -4.34 4.49 -0.61
CA CYS A 128 -5.68 4.26 -1.15
C CYS A 128 -5.87 5.03 -2.48
N VAL A 129 -5.47 6.31 -2.52
CA VAL A 129 -5.52 7.13 -3.74
C VAL A 129 -4.71 6.49 -4.86
N ARG A 130 -3.47 6.04 -4.59
CA ARG A 130 -2.61 5.40 -5.58
C ARG A 130 -3.20 4.09 -6.12
N ALA A 131 -3.78 3.28 -5.22
CA ALA A 131 -4.44 2.03 -5.62
C ALA A 131 -5.67 2.28 -6.50
N LEU A 132 -6.54 3.23 -6.11
CA LEU A 132 -7.70 3.63 -6.90
C LEU A 132 -7.31 4.27 -8.23
N LYS A 133 -6.23 5.07 -8.26
CA LYS A 133 -5.65 5.61 -9.51
C LYS A 133 -5.24 4.48 -10.46
N ARG A 134 -4.57 3.45 -9.96
CA ARG A 134 -4.23 2.28 -10.80
C ARG A 134 -5.48 1.57 -11.32
N ILE A 135 -6.51 1.43 -10.48
CA ILE A 135 -7.77 0.80 -10.89
C ILE A 135 -8.45 1.60 -11.99
N PHE A 136 -8.49 2.93 -11.86
CA PHE A 136 -9.01 3.85 -12.88
C PHE A 136 -8.28 3.63 -14.22
N ILE A 137 -6.95 3.68 -14.23
CA ILE A 137 -6.14 3.48 -15.44
C ILE A 137 -6.37 2.09 -16.08
N LEU A 138 -6.66 1.06 -15.27
CA LEU A 138 -6.97 -0.28 -15.79
C LEU A 138 -8.39 -0.40 -16.38
N CYS A 139 -9.25 0.55 -16.09
CA CYS A 139 -10.64 0.61 -16.57
C CYS A 139 -10.83 1.61 -17.71
N ASP A 140 -9.96 2.61 -17.82
CA ASP A 140 -9.85 3.51 -18.95
C ASP A 140 -9.21 2.74 -20.12
N HIS A 141 -10.06 2.19 -20.98
CA HIS A 141 -9.68 1.27 -22.06
C HIS A 141 -9.26 2.02 -23.32
N ASP A 142 -9.83 3.20 -23.56
CA ASP A 142 -9.45 4.07 -24.68
C ASP A 142 -8.33 5.09 -24.33
N MET A 143 -7.92 5.15 -23.06
CA MET A 143 -6.82 5.98 -22.52
C MET A 143 -7.06 7.48 -22.73
N ASP A 144 -8.31 7.91 -22.52
CA ASP A 144 -8.74 9.31 -22.69
C ASP A 144 -8.80 10.13 -21.39
N ASP A 145 -8.32 9.56 -20.28
CA ASP A 145 -8.34 10.11 -18.91
C ASP A 145 -9.76 10.29 -18.31
N ALA A 146 -10.77 9.64 -18.88
CA ALA A 146 -12.12 9.56 -18.35
C ALA A 146 -12.68 8.12 -18.43
N LEU A 147 -13.69 7.82 -17.61
CA LEU A 147 -14.49 6.60 -17.75
C LEU A 147 -15.81 6.97 -18.43
N ASN A 148 -15.95 6.55 -19.69
CA ASN A 148 -17.18 6.72 -20.44
C ASN A 148 -18.31 5.80 -19.90
N ASP A 149 -19.52 5.89 -20.45
CA ASP A 149 -20.67 5.12 -19.95
C ASP A 149 -20.46 3.60 -20.04
N GLU A 150 -19.77 3.13 -21.08
CA GLU A 150 -19.50 1.70 -21.29
C GLU A 150 -18.46 1.20 -20.30
N GLU A 151 -17.33 1.89 -20.16
CA GLU A 151 -16.27 1.54 -19.23
C GLU A 151 -16.75 1.58 -17.77
N LEU A 152 -17.58 2.55 -17.41
CA LEU A 152 -18.17 2.65 -16.08
C LEU A 152 -19.12 1.48 -15.81
N ASN A 153 -19.89 1.05 -16.81
CA ASN A 153 -20.75 -0.12 -16.71
C ASN A 153 -19.95 -1.43 -16.64
N GLU A 154 -18.89 -1.58 -17.45
CA GLU A 154 -17.98 -2.73 -17.40
C GLU A 154 -17.28 -2.82 -16.04
N PHE A 155 -16.81 -1.69 -15.51
CA PHE A 155 -16.27 -1.59 -14.15
C PHE A 155 -17.27 -2.08 -13.11
N GLN A 156 -18.53 -1.64 -13.20
CA GLN A 156 -19.59 -2.09 -12.30
C GLN A 156 -19.80 -3.60 -12.40
N ILE A 157 -19.95 -4.14 -13.60
CA ILE A 157 -20.17 -5.58 -13.83
C ILE A 157 -19.00 -6.38 -13.26
N LYS A 158 -17.77 -5.93 -13.51
CA LYS A 158 -16.56 -6.58 -13.00
C LYS A 158 -16.54 -6.61 -11.47
N CYS A 159 -16.85 -5.51 -10.80
CA CYS A 159 -16.74 -5.41 -9.35
C CYS A 159 -17.93 -6.01 -8.60
N PHE A 160 -19.14 -5.83 -9.11
CA PHE A 160 -20.38 -6.10 -8.37
C PHE A 160 -21.29 -7.13 -9.04
N ASN A 161 -20.89 -7.68 -10.20
CA ASN A 161 -21.66 -8.67 -10.97
C ASN A 161 -23.08 -8.19 -11.34
N ALA A 162 -23.27 -6.89 -11.50
CA ALA A 162 -24.53 -6.27 -11.88
C ALA A 162 -24.27 -5.06 -12.79
N PRO A 163 -25.03 -4.86 -13.88
CA PRO A 163 -24.90 -3.68 -14.74
C PRO A 163 -25.53 -2.45 -14.10
N LEU A 164 -25.08 -1.26 -14.50
CA LEU A 164 -25.79 -0.01 -14.24
C LEU A 164 -26.80 0.25 -15.35
N GLN A 165 -28.02 0.61 -14.97
CA GLN A 165 -28.97 1.18 -15.92
C GLN A 165 -28.50 2.57 -16.38
N PRO A 166 -28.80 3.00 -17.61
CA PRO A 166 -28.37 4.32 -18.10
C PRO A 166 -28.79 5.48 -17.18
N ALA A 167 -29.97 5.39 -16.57
CA ALA A 167 -30.45 6.38 -15.60
C ALA A 167 -29.61 6.42 -14.31
N GLU A 168 -29.06 5.28 -13.88
CA GLU A 168 -28.17 5.19 -12.71
C GLU A 168 -26.80 5.82 -13.02
N ILE A 169 -26.26 5.60 -14.22
CA ILE A 169 -25.01 6.24 -14.67
C ILE A 169 -25.14 7.76 -14.65
N VAL A 170 -26.20 8.29 -15.25
CA VAL A 170 -26.50 9.73 -15.20
C VAL A 170 -26.65 10.21 -13.76
N GLY A 171 -27.30 9.43 -12.89
CA GLY A 171 -27.44 9.72 -11.47
C GLY A 171 -26.09 9.83 -10.75
N VAL A 172 -25.18 8.88 -10.97
CA VAL A 172 -23.82 8.88 -10.40
C VAL A 172 -23.05 10.11 -10.87
N LYS A 173 -23.01 10.37 -12.19
CA LYS A 173 -22.33 11.53 -12.76
C LYS A 173 -22.89 12.84 -12.20
N ARG A 174 -24.21 12.96 -12.06
CA ARG A 174 -24.86 14.15 -11.47
C ARG A 174 -24.43 14.38 -10.02
N VAL A 175 -24.40 13.33 -9.19
CA VAL A 175 -23.97 13.43 -7.78
C VAL A 175 -22.53 13.94 -7.68
N VAL A 176 -21.65 13.47 -8.56
CA VAL A 176 -20.27 13.97 -8.63
C VAL A 176 -20.25 15.43 -9.08
N GLN A 177 -20.91 15.74 -10.19
CA GLN A 177 -20.91 17.09 -10.80
C GLN A 177 -21.45 18.17 -9.85
N GLU A 178 -22.46 17.84 -9.04
CA GLU A 178 -23.07 18.76 -8.07
C GLU A 178 -22.10 19.16 -6.95
N LYS A 179 -21.16 18.28 -6.57
CA LYS A 179 -20.20 18.52 -5.49
C LYS A 179 -18.81 18.87 -5.99
N LEU A 180 -18.47 18.39 -7.17
CA LEU A 180 -17.16 18.48 -7.79
C LEU A 180 -17.33 18.64 -9.31
N PRO A 181 -17.51 19.88 -9.81
CA PRO A 181 -17.78 20.13 -11.23
C PRO A 181 -16.69 19.63 -12.20
N GLN A 182 -15.45 19.51 -11.75
CA GLN A 182 -14.35 18.93 -12.52
C GLN A 182 -14.30 17.40 -12.45
N GLY A 183 -15.18 16.79 -11.65
CA GLY A 183 -15.25 15.34 -11.48
C GLY A 183 -15.83 14.61 -12.69
N VAL A 184 -16.62 15.30 -13.53
CA VAL A 184 -17.13 14.79 -14.81
C VAL A 184 -16.80 15.79 -15.91
N ASN A 185 -16.32 15.30 -17.05
CA ASN A 185 -16.09 16.08 -18.26
C ASN A 185 -16.99 15.58 -19.40
N ASP A 186 -16.77 16.07 -20.63
CA ASP A 186 -17.56 15.67 -21.80
C ASP A 186 -17.36 14.20 -22.20
N LEU A 187 -16.25 13.58 -21.79
CA LEU A 187 -15.90 12.18 -22.09
C LEU A 187 -16.50 11.23 -21.04
N GLY A 188 -16.51 11.63 -19.76
CA GLY A 188 -17.06 10.82 -18.70
C GLY A 188 -16.59 11.20 -17.30
N LEU A 189 -16.52 10.19 -16.44
CA LEU A 189 -16.09 10.35 -15.05
C LEU A 189 -14.56 10.44 -15.01
N THR A 190 -14.01 11.56 -14.57
CA THR A 190 -12.55 11.75 -14.47
C THR A 190 -11.96 11.00 -13.27
N LEU A 191 -10.64 10.83 -13.21
CA LEU A 191 -9.95 10.28 -12.04
C LEU A 191 -10.32 11.02 -10.75
N THR A 192 -10.43 12.35 -10.80
CA THR A 192 -10.81 13.16 -9.62
C THR A 192 -12.23 12.84 -9.17
N GLY A 193 -13.15 12.68 -10.10
CA GLY A 193 -14.53 12.25 -9.82
C GLY A 193 -14.60 10.83 -9.26
N PHE A 194 -13.82 9.91 -9.80
CA PHE A 194 -13.71 8.53 -9.32
C PHE A 194 -13.22 8.44 -7.88
N LEU A 195 -12.14 9.18 -7.54
CA LEU A 195 -11.64 9.27 -6.17
C LEU A 195 -12.67 9.90 -5.23
N PHE A 196 -13.36 10.95 -5.68
CA PHE A 196 -14.42 11.59 -4.91
C PHE A 196 -15.58 10.64 -4.59
N LEU A 197 -16.02 9.82 -5.55
CA LEU A 197 -17.06 8.80 -5.30
C LEU A 197 -16.66 7.82 -4.20
N HIS A 198 -15.41 7.36 -4.22
CA HIS A 198 -14.91 6.44 -3.20
C HIS A 198 -14.79 7.10 -1.82
N ALA A 199 -14.38 8.37 -1.76
CA ALA A 199 -14.41 9.15 -0.51
C ALA A 199 -15.85 9.27 0.01
N LEU A 200 -16.81 9.60 -0.86
CA LEU A 200 -18.23 9.72 -0.51
C LEU A 200 -18.81 8.40 0.01
N PHE A 201 -18.48 7.26 -0.59
CA PHE A 201 -18.92 5.96 -0.06
C PHE A 201 -18.41 5.70 1.36
N ILE A 202 -17.16 6.04 1.64
CA ILE A 202 -16.56 5.88 2.96
C ILE A 202 -17.26 6.79 3.99
N GLU A 203 -17.45 8.07 3.65
CA GLU A 203 -18.16 9.03 4.52
C GLU A 203 -19.59 8.61 4.83
N LYS A 204 -20.25 7.89 3.91
CA LYS A 204 -21.60 7.33 4.11
C LYS A 204 -21.61 5.96 4.81
N GLY A 205 -20.47 5.49 5.33
CA GLY A 205 -20.36 4.20 6.03
C GLY A 205 -20.44 2.97 5.12
N ARG A 206 -20.27 3.16 3.80
CA ARG A 206 -20.32 2.12 2.76
C ARG A 206 -18.91 1.67 2.34
N LEU A 207 -18.06 1.41 3.34
CA LEU A 207 -16.67 0.94 3.18
C LEU A 207 -16.56 -0.31 2.29
N GLU A 208 -17.54 -1.21 2.39
CA GLU A 208 -17.62 -2.46 1.63
C GLU A 208 -17.56 -2.23 0.12
N THR A 209 -18.16 -1.15 -0.39
CA THR A 209 -18.12 -0.80 -1.82
C THR A 209 -16.68 -0.58 -2.29
N THR A 210 -15.91 0.24 -1.56
CA THR A 210 -14.50 0.51 -1.88
C THR A 210 -13.63 -0.73 -1.70
N TRP A 211 -13.83 -1.50 -0.64
CA TRP A 211 -13.08 -2.73 -0.40
C TRP A 211 -13.37 -3.82 -1.43
N THR A 212 -14.61 -3.94 -1.90
CA THR A 212 -14.98 -4.87 -2.98
C THR A 212 -14.17 -4.57 -4.24
N VAL A 213 -14.10 -3.30 -4.62
CA VAL A 213 -13.30 -2.83 -5.77
C VAL A 213 -11.83 -3.16 -5.57
N LEU A 214 -11.22 -2.75 -4.44
CA LEU A 214 -9.81 -3.04 -4.14
C LEU A 214 -9.51 -4.55 -4.22
N ARG A 215 -10.33 -5.39 -3.59
CA ARG A 215 -10.14 -6.84 -3.58
C ARG A 215 -10.31 -7.48 -4.96
N LYS A 216 -11.25 -6.98 -5.77
CA LYS A 216 -11.45 -7.45 -7.15
C LYS A 216 -10.21 -7.21 -8.01
N PHE A 217 -9.48 -6.12 -7.74
CA PHE A 217 -8.23 -5.78 -8.41
C PHE A 217 -6.98 -6.34 -7.70
N GLY A 218 -7.17 -7.27 -6.75
CA GLY A 218 -6.09 -8.05 -6.17
C GLY A 218 -5.40 -7.41 -4.98
N TYR A 219 -5.96 -6.36 -4.37
CA TYR A 219 -5.40 -5.75 -3.16
C TYR A 219 -5.81 -6.49 -1.88
N ASN A 220 -4.91 -6.49 -0.90
CA ASN A 220 -5.13 -6.93 0.47
C ASN A 220 -5.50 -5.76 1.39
N ASP A 221 -5.64 -6.02 2.70
CA ASP A 221 -6.09 -5.03 3.67
C ASP A 221 -5.01 -3.98 4.01
N GLU A 222 -3.74 -4.22 3.64
CA GLU A 222 -2.66 -3.22 3.65
C GLU A 222 -2.60 -2.36 2.37
N ILE A 223 -3.53 -2.58 1.43
CA ILE A 223 -3.57 -1.95 0.11
C ILE A 223 -2.29 -2.24 -0.69
N LYS A 224 -1.85 -3.49 -0.64
CA LYS A 224 -0.79 -4.07 -1.48
C LYS A 224 -1.35 -5.23 -2.29
N LEU A 225 -0.73 -5.55 -3.43
CA LEU A 225 -1.16 -6.70 -4.24
C LEU A 225 -0.94 -7.98 -3.42
N LYS A 226 -1.95 -8.86 -3.39
CA LYS A 226 -1.90 -10.14 -2.69
C LYS A 226 -0.75 -11.01 -3.21
N ASP A 227 -0.12 -11.74 -2.30
CA ASP A 227 1.03 -12.61 -2.58
C ASP A 227 0.74 -13.68 -3.64
N ASP A 228 -0.51 -14.16 -3.72
CA ASP A 228 -0.92 -15.13 -4.74
C ASP A 228 -0.63 -14.63 -6.16
N ASN A 229 -0.78 -13.32 -6.40
CA ASN A 229 -0.50 -12.67 -7.67
C ASN A 229 1.01 -12.48 -7.93
N LEU A 230 1.84 -12.64 -6.89
CA LEU A 230 3.28 -12.39 -6.90
C LEU A 230 4.11 -13.69 -6.79
N THR A 231 3.46 -14.83 -6.99
CA THR A 231 4.09 -16.15 -6.87
C THR A 231 5.25 -16.28 -7.86
N ILE A 232 6.46 -16.50 -7.33
CA ILE A 232 7.65 -16.76 -8.13
C ILE A 232 7.64 -18.25 -8.54
N PRO A 233 7.57 -18.60 -9.83
CA PRO A 233 7.39 -19.98 -10.27
C PRO A 233 8.66 -20.86 -10.16
N PHE A 234 9.71 -20.36 -9.52
CA PHE A 234 11.05 -20.95 -9.56
C PHE A 234 11.48 -21.48 -8.19
N LYS A 235 11.87 -22.76 -8.13
CA LYS A 235 12.60 -23.32 -6.98
C LYS A 235 14.09 -22.98 -7.12
N LYS A 236 14.53 -21.95 -6.42
CA LYS A 236 15.91 -21.45 -6.44
C LYS A 236 16.85 -22.37 -5.64
N ALA A 237 17.94 -22.83 -6.26
CA ALA A 237 19.06 -23.43 -5.53
C ALA A 237 19.97 -22.33 -4.92
N PRO A 238 20.77 -22.61 -3.87
CA PRO A 238 21.59 -21.59 -3.20
C PRO A 238 22.58 -20.85 -4.10
N ASP A 239 23.03 -21.48 -5.19
CA ASP A 239 23.98 -20.90 -6.14
C ASP A 239 23.31 -20.26 -7.36
N GLN A 240 21.98 -20.16 -7.40
CA GLN A 240 21.21 -19.47 -8.44
C GLN A 240 20.76 -18.09 -7.96
N SER A 241 20.46 -17.21 -8.90
CA SER A 241 19.87 -15.88 -8.70
C SER A 241 18.73 -15.66 -9.69
N LEU A 242 17.78 -14.81 -9.32
CA LEU A 242 16.77 -14.28 -10.24
C LEU A 242 17.30 -13.00 -10.86
N GLU A 243 17.04 -12.83 -12.14
CA GLU A 243 17.36 -11.63 -12.91
C GLU A 243 16.13 -11.24 -13.75
N LEU A 244 16.06 -9.98 -14.15
CA LEU A 244 15.08 -9.55 -15.15
C LEU A 244 15.38 -10.20 -16.50
N THR A 245 14.33 -10.52 -17.24
CA THR A 245 14.44 -10.94 -18.65
C THR A 245 14.77 -9.75 -19.54
N SER A 246 15.20 -10.01 -20.77
CA SER A 246 15.38 -8.95 -21.77
C SER A 246 14.08 -8.23 -22.06
N GLU A 247 12.94 -8.93 -22.07
CA GLU A 247 11.62 -8.36 -22.28
C GLU A 247 11.25 -7.35 -21.18
N ALA A 248 11.44 -7.71 -19.91
CA ALA A 248 11.21 -6.80 -18.79
C ALA A 248 12.14 -5.59 -18.84
N VAL A 249 13.40 -5.78 -19.24
CA VAL A 249 14.35 -4.68 -19.41
C VAL A 249 13.94 -3.73 -20.54
N GLU A 250 13.46 -4.23 -21.67
CA GLU A 250 12.95 -3.38 -22.76
C GLU A 250 11.68 -2.62 -22.35
N PHE A 251 10.77 -3.28 -21.63
CA PHE A 251 9.62 -2.61 -21.01
C PHE A 251 10.07 -1.46 -20.11
N LEU A 252 11.02 -1.69 -19.20
CA LEU A 252 11.54 -0.67 -18.31
C LEU A 252 12.22 0.50 -19.03
N LYS A 253 12.89 0.26 -20.16
CA LYS A 253 13.43 1.34 -21.01
C LYS A 253 12.30 2.18 -21.62
N GLY A 254 11.22 1.53 -22.04
CA GLY A 254 10.01 2.20 -22.53
C GLY A 254 9.42 3.10 -21.44
N VAL A 255 9.20 2.55 -20.24
CA VAL A 255 8.72 3.31 -19.08
C VAL A 255 9.63 4.50 -18.80
N PHE A 256 10.96 4.30 -18.72
CA PHE A 256 11.90 5.40 -18.50
C PHE A 256 11.71 6.52 -19.52
N SER A 257 11.62 6.17 -20.81
CA SER A 257 11.47 7.16 -21.90
C SER A 257 10.12 7.88 -21.87
N THR A 258 9.07 7.23 -21.35
CA THR A 258 7.74 7.84 -21.19
C THR A 258 7.73 8.90 -20.08
N PHE A 259 8.43 8.65 -18.98
CA PHE A 259 8.44 9.54 -17.81
C PHE A 259 9.54 10.60 -17.84
N ASP A 260 10.60 10.42 -18.65
CA ASP A 260 11.62 11.43 -18.96
C ASP A 260 11.00 12.51 -19.87
N THR A 261 10.25 13.41 -19.24
CA THR A 261 9.32 14.31 -19.94
C THR A 261 10.08 15.42 -20.66
N ASP A 262 11.18 15.87 -20.07
CA ASP A 262 12.06 16.87 -20.66
C ASP A 262 13.18 16.28 -21.55
N LYS A 263 13.25 14.95 -21.62
CA LYS A 263 14.16 14.18 -22.49
C LYS A 263 15.63 14.49 -22.21
N ASP A 264 15.96 14.76 -20.96
CA ASP A 264 17.33 15.03 -20.52
C ASP A 264 18.12 13.73 -20.25
N GLY A 265 17.46 12.57 -20.34
CA GLY A 265 18.05 11.26 -20.10
C GLY A 265 18.20 10.92 -18.61
N VAL A 266 17.55 11.67 -17.72
CA VAL A 266 17.64 11.54 -16.26
C VAL A 266 16.26 11.73 -15.62
N LEU A 267 15.74 10.68 -14.98
CA LEU A 267 14.52 10.79 -14.19
C LEU A 267 14.78 11.54 -12.88
N ARG A 268 14.13 12.68 -12.70
CA ARG A 268 14.15 13.47 -11.46
C ARG A 268 13.19 12.87 -10.42
N ASN A 269 13.27 13.36 -9.18
CA ASN A 269 12.42 12.86 -8.10
C ASN A 269 10.92 13.00 -8.40
N SER A 270 10.49 14.11 -9.02
CA SER A 270 9.10 14.30 -9.42
C SER A 270 8.64 13.28 -10.47
N GLU A 271 9.48 12.98 -11.47
CA GLU A 271 9.16 12.00 -12.51
C GLU A 271 9.15 10.58 -11.95
N LEU A 272 10.02 10.27 -10.98
CA LEU A 272 9.98 9.01 -10.24
C LEU A 272 8.73 8.89 -9.38
N ASP A 273 8.29 9.97 -8.74
CA ASP A 273 7.04 10.00 -7.96
C ASP A 273 5.83 9.76 -8.86
N ASP A 274 5.82 10.32 -10.08
CA ASP A 274 4.80 10.08 -11.10
C ASP A 274 4.84 8.64 -11.62
N LEU A 275 6.03 8.11 -11.91
CA LEU A 275 6.25 6.73 -12.36
C LEU A 275 5.70 5.71 -11.35
N PHE A 276 5.95 5.93 -10.05
CA PHE A 276 5.46 5.07 -8.98
C PHE A 276 4.13 5.56 -8.37
N SER A 277 3.39 6.43 -9.05
CA SER A 277 2.12 6.96 -8.55
C SER A 277 1.00 5.92 -8.45
N THR A 278 1.19 4.75 -9.06
CA THR A 278 0.29 3.58 -8.97
C THR A 278 0.81 2.49 -8.04
N ALA A 279 2.02 2.66 -7.46
CA ALA A 279 2.59 1.77 -6.47
C ALA A 279 2.26 2.25 -5.04
N PRO A 280 2.18 1.35 -4.03
CA PRO A 280 1.82 1.71 -2.65
C PRO A 280 2.69 2.83 -2.05
N GLU A 281 3.97 2.79 -2.39
CA GLU A 281 5.01 3.75 -2.07
C GLU A 281 6.12 3.66 -3.13
N SER A 282 7.04 4.63 -3.16
CA SER A 282 8.24 4.51 -4.00
C SER A 282 9.14 3.39 -3.44
N PRO A 283 9.53 2.39 -4.24
CA PRO A 283 10.35 1.28 -3.75
C PRO A 283 11.78 1.71 -3.37
N TRP A 284 12.22 2.90 -3.80
CA TRP A 284 13.62 3.33 -3.68
C TRP A 284 13.85 4.51 -2.73
N GLY A 285 12.84 4.86 -1.92
CA GLY A 285 12.92 5.98 -0.98
C GLY A 285 13.78 5.70 0.26
N GLU A 286 14.01 4.43 0.58
CA GLU A 286 14.70 3.97 1.79
C GLU A 286 15.88 3.04 1.47
N ALA A 287 16.69 2.75 2.48
CA ALA A 287 17.75 1.74 2.37
C ALA A 287 17.15 0.35 2.05
N PRO A 288 17.84 -0.48 1.24
CA PRO A 288 19.18 -0.27 0.69
C PRO A 288 19.23 0.63 -0.56
N TYR A 289 18.10 0.87 -1.23
CA TYR A 289 18.01 1.46 -2.56
C TYR A 289 18.42 2.93 -2.64
N LYS A 290 17.99 3.76 -1.68
CA LYS A 290 18.18 5.23 -1.70
C LYS A 290 19.59 5.68 -2.13
N ASP A 291 20.61 5.00 -1.62
CA ASP A 291 22.02 5.29 -1.83
C ASP A 291 22.76 4.27 -2.71
N ALA A 292 22.05 3.29 -3.29
CA ALA A 292 22.68 2.14 -3.92
C ALA A 292 23.27 2.45 -5.31
N VAL A 293 22.79 3.47 -6.01
CA VAL A 293 23.25 3.81 -7.36
C VAL A 293 23.90 5.19 -7.44
N GLU A 294 24.54 5.43 -8.60
CA GLU A 294 24.95 6.76 -9.00
C GLU A 294 23.72 7.63 -9.24
N ARG A 295 23.73 8.84 -8.68
CA ARG A 295 22.70 9.86 -8.86
C ARG A 295 23.35 11.15 -9.33
N THR A 296 22.64 11.93 -10.12
CA THR A 296 23.09 13.27 -10.49
C THR A 296 23.14 14.19 -9.25
N PRO A 297 23.80 15.36 -9.31
CA PRO A 297 23.83 16.30 -8.18
C PRO A 297 22.44 16.75 -7.68
N LEU A 298 21.42 16.68 -8.54
CA LEU A 298 20.02 16.97 -8.19
C LEU A 298 19.24 15.74 -7.71
N GLY A 299 19.89 14.59 -7.57
CA GLY A 299 19.30 13.33 -7.08
C GLY A 299 18.65 12.46 -8.16
N GLY A 300 18.73 12.86 -9.44
CA GLY A 300 18.11 12.14 -10.56
C GLY A 300 18.85 10.88 -10.97
N LEU A 301 18.14 10.00 -11.69
CA LEU A 301 18.61 8.69 -12.14
C LEU A 301 18.74 8.64 -13.66
N SER A 302 19.95 8.38 -14.15
CA SER A 302 20.15 8.01 -15.56
C SER A 302 19.50 6.65 -15.87
N LEU A 303 19.30 6.32 -17.15
CA LEU A 303 18.76 5.02 -17.55
C LEU A 303 19.59 3.84 -17.00
N SER A 304 20.92 3.96 -16.95
CA SER A 304 21.79 2.90 -16.41
C SER A 304 21.59 2.72 -14.90
N ALA A 305 21.45 3.81 -14.14
CA ALA A 305 21.18 3.80 -12.71
C ALA A 305 19.78 3.25 -12.42
N PHE A 306 18.77 3.71 -13.15
CA PHE A 306 17.39 3.21 -13.08
C PHE A 306 17.32 1.69 -13.26
N LEU A 307 17.92 1.15 -14.32
CA LEU A 307 17.94 -0.30 -14.56
C LEU A 307 18.80 -1.05 -13.54
N SER A 308 19.74 -0.38 -12.87
CA SER A 308 20.57 -0.96 -11.81
C SER A 308 19.81 -1.08 -10.49
N GLU A 309 18.97 -0.12 -10.15
CA GLU A 309 18.03 -0.22 -9.02
C GLU A 309 17.05 -1.38 -9.21
N TRP A 310 16.47 -1.51 -10.40
CA TRP A 310 15.62 -2.64 -10.75
C TRP A 310 16.35 -3.99 -10.61
N ALA A 311 17.61 -4.06 -11.04
CA ALA A 311 18.41 -5.27 -10.89
C ALA A 311 18.73 -5.60 -9.42
N LEU A 312 18.97 -4.58 -8.58
CA LEU A 312 19.17 -4.73 -7.14
C LEU A 312 17.90 -5.26 -6.46
N MET A 313 16.76 -4.60 -6.69
CA MET A 313 15.47 -5.02 -6.14
C MET A 313 15.11 -6.43 -6.59
N THR A 314 15.37 -6.79 -7.85
CA THR A 314 15.14 -8.16 -8.34
C THR A 314 16.02 -9.20 -7.63
N LEU A 315 17.27 -8.84 -7.30
CA LEU A 315 18.19 -9.76 -6.64
C LEU A 315 17.80 -9.98 -5.17
N LEU A 316 17.50 -8.89 -4.45
CA LEU A 316 17.21 -8.91 -3.01
C LEU A 316 15.78 -9.36 -2.74
N GLU A 317 14.81 -8.76 -3.42
CA GLU A 317 13.37 -8.88 -3.15
C GLU A 317 12.57 -9.12 -4.46
N PRO A 318 12.73 -10.27 -5.12
CA PRO A 318 12.13 -10.49 -6.44
C PRO A 318 10.60 -10.40 -6.48
N ALA A 319 9.91 -10.72 -5.38
CA ALA A 319 8.46 -10.57 -5.30
C ALA A 319 8.04 -9.08 -5.27
N GLN A 320 8.80 -8.24 -4.56
CA GLN A 320 8.60 -6.79 -4.55
C GLN A 320 8.94 -6.18 -5.91
N SER A 321 9.98 -6.67 -6.57
CA SER A 321 10.29 -6.24 -7.94
C SER A 321 9.16 -6.57 -8.90
N LEU A 322 8.60 -7.78 -8.82
CA LEU A 322 7.46 -8.17 -9.64
C LEU A 322 6.22 -7.32 -9.34
N ALA A 323 5.93 -7.06 -8.06
CA ALA A 323 4.81 -6.20 -7.67
C ALA A 323 4.95 -4.79 -8.27
N ASN A 324 6.14 -4.19 -8.18
CA ASN A 324 6.39 -2.85 -8.74
C ASN A 324 6.31 -2.84 -10.26
N LEU A 325 6.74 -3.89 -10.96
CA LEU A 325 6.51 -4.02 -12.41
C LEU A 325 5.01 -3.99 -12.73
N ILE A 326 4.19 -4.74 -11.99
CA ILE A 326 2.73 -4.81 -12.18
C ILE A 326 2.06 -3.46 -11.85
N TYR A 327 2.57 -2.73 -10.85
CA TYR A 327 2.07 -1.40 -10.52
C TYR A 327 2.25 -0.40 -11.66
N ILE A 328 3.41 -0.42 -12.31
CA ILE A 328 3.75 0.50 -13.41
C ILE A 328 3.27 0.03 -14.79
N GLY A 329 2.41 -1.00 -14.85
CA GLY A 329 1.74 -1.42 -16.08
C GLY A 329 2.36 -2.63 -16.80
N TYR A 330 3.24 -3.41 -16.16
CA TYR A 330 3.67 -4.68 -16.72
C TYR A 330 2.54 -5.71 -16.62
N ASN A 331 1.92 -6.05 -17.75
CA ASN A 331 0.72 -6.88 -17.82
C ASN A 331 0.99 -8.36 -18.11
N CYS A 332 2.26 -8.78 -18.15
CA CYS A 332 2.64 -10.17 -18.41
C CYS A 332 2.95 -10.91 -17.10
N GLY A 333 2.97 -12.25 -17.14
CA GLY A 333 3.16 -13.08 -15.95
C GLY A 333 4.59 -13.07 -15.40
N ALA A 334 4.78 -13.55 -14.16
CA ALA A 334 6.10 -13.62 -13.51
C ALA A 334 7.20 -14.29 -14.36
N ALA A 335 6.83 -15.28 -15.18
CA ALA A 335 7.75 -16.03 -16.03
C ALA A 335 8.31 -15.23 -17.22
N SER A 336 7.59 -14.21 -17.70
CA SER A 336 8.11 -13.29 -18.72
C SER A 336 8.93 -12.16 -18.09
N ALA A 337 8.67 -11.81 -16.82
CA ALA A 337 9.41 -10.78 -16.10
C ALA A 337 10.78 -11.27 -15.58
N LEU A 338 10.81 -12.48 -15.02
CA LEU A 338 11.94 -13.00 -14.25
C LEU A 338 12.51 -14.27 -14.88
N ARG A 339 13.84 -14.36 -14.91
CA ARG A 339 14.58 -15.58 -15.27
C ARG A 339 15.40 -16.11 -14.11
N LEU A 340 15.38 -17.43 -13.92
CA LEU A 340 16.28 -18.11 -13.01
C LEU A 340 17.61 -18.38 -13.72
N THR A 341 18.71 -17.85 -13.19
CA THR A 341 20.04 -18.13 -13.73
C THR A 341 20.42 -19.59 -13.55
N ARG A 342 21.26 -20.12 -14.44
CA ARG A 342 21.82 -21.47 -14.26
C ARG A 342 22.76 -21.53 -13.04
N ARG A 343 22.96 -22.76 -12.53
CA ARG A 343 23.84 -23.02 -11.38
C ARG A 343 25.27 -22.55 -11.64
N LYS A 344 25.89 -21.91 -10.64
CA LYS A 344 27.29 -21.45 -10.72
C LYS A 344 28.25 -22.60 -10.94
N SER A 345 27.94 -23.80 -10.43
CA SER A 345 28.76 -24.99 -10.67
C SER A 345 28.89 -25.34 -12.16
N VAL A 346 27.80 -25.16 -12.93
CA VAL A 346 27.79 -25.37 -14.38
C VAL A 346 28.58 -24.27 -15.10
N ASP A 347 28.42 -23.02 -14.66
CA ASP A 347 29.18 -21.87 -15.21
C ASP A 347 30.68 -22.05 -15.05
N ARG A 348 31.10 -22.45 -13.85
CA ARG A 348 32.52 -22.71 -13.53
C ARG A 348 33.08 -23.86 -14.36
N LYS A 349 32.33 -24.97 -14.49
CA LYS A 349 32.75 -26.12 -15.31
C LYS A 349 32.91 -25.75 -16.79
N LYS A 350 32.03 -24.89 -17.31
CA LYS A 350 32.07 -24.43 -18.72
C LYS A 350 32.97 -23.21 -18.95
N GLN A 351 33.48 -22.58 -17.89
CA GLN A 351 34.17 -21.27 -17.93
C GLN A 351 33.39 -20.19 -18.71
N GLN A 352 32.07 -20.30 -18.73
CA GLN A 352 31.17 -19.43 -19.48
C GLN A 352 29.93 -19.20 -18.64
N THR A 353 29.50 -17.95 -18.52
CA THR A 353 28.29 -17.54 -17.78
C THR A 353 27.43 -16.62 -18.65
N ASP A 354 26.11 -16.76 -18.52
CA ASP A 354 25.07 -15.93 -19.13
C ASP A 354 24.42 -14.98 -18.10
N ARG A 355 25.01 -14.88 -16.90
CA ARG A 355 24.58 -13.93 -15.86
C ARG A 355 24.93 -12.51 -16.27
N ASN A 356 23.98 -11.61 -16.07
CA ASN A 356 24.17 -10.19 -16.27
C ASN A 356 24.48 -9.47 -14.97
N VAL A 357 24.23 -10.14 -13.84
CA VAL A 357 24.29 -9.56 -12.51
C VAL A 357 25.28 -10.33 -11.63
N TYR A 358 26.25 -9.63 -11.05
CA TYR A 358 27.28 -10.21 -10.18
C TYR A 358 27.23 -9.57 -8.80
N GLN A 359 27.14 -10.40 -7.76
CA GLN A 359 27.19 -9.96 -6.37
C GLN A 359 28.60 -10.13 -5.79
N CYS A 360 29.15 -9.07 -5.20
CA CYS A 360 30.51 -9.05 -4.63
C CYS A 360 30.49 -8.55 -3.18
N PHE A 361 30.69 -9.44 -2.22
CA PHE A 361 30.77 -9.03 -0.81
C PHE A 361 32.15 -8.47 -0.47
N VAL A 362 32.19 -7.26 0.09
CA VAL A 362 33.42 -6.59 0.50
C VAL A 362 33.57 -6.64 2.02
N PHE A 363 34.45 -7.52 2.49
CA PHE A 363 34.78 -7.66 3.91
C PHE A 363 36.15 -7.08 4.25
N GLY A 364 36.34 -6.65 5.49
CA GLY A 364 37.61 -6.07 5.94
C GLY A 364 37.47 -5.35 7.29
N PRO A 365 38.59 -5.09 7.98
CA PRO A 365 38.58 -4.49 9.31
C PRO A 365 38.10 -3.03 9.31
N LYS A 366 37.85 -2.47 10.50
CA LYS A 366 37.55 -1.05 10.69
C LYS A 366 38.66 -0.20 10.06
N GLY A 367 38.31 0.81 9.27
CA GLY A 367 39.27 1.71 8.62
C GLY A 367 39.95 1.16 7.36
N SER A 368 39.60 -0.03 6.87
CA SER A 368 40.24 -0.62 5.67
C SER A 368 39.78 -0.03 4.32
N GLY A 369 39.01 1.06 4.31
CA GLY A 369 38.57 1.73 3.08
C GLY A 369 37.39 1.11 2.32
N LYS A 370 36.67 0.12 2.87
CA LYS A 370 35.53 -0.55 2.20
C LYS A 370 34.48 0.44 1.68
N SER A 371 34.03 1.36 2.54
CA SER A 371 33.00 2.32 2.17
C SER A 371 33.47 3.30 1.10
N ALA A 372 34.77 3.64 1.09
CA ALA A 372 35.37 4.45 0.03
C ALA A 372 35.40 3.71 -1.31
N LEU A 373 35.66 2.39 -1.30
CA LEU A 373 35.59 1.55 -2.49
C LEU A 373 34.17 1.53 -3.10
N LEU A 374 33.13 1.31 -2.27
CA LEU A 374 31.74 1.35 -2.72
C LEU A 374 31.35 2.73 -3.27
N LYS A 375 31.70 3.81 -2.55
CA LYS A 375 31.45 5.19 -3.00
C LYS A 375 32.15 5.48 -4.33
N SER A 376 33.38 5.03 -4.50
CA SER A 376 34.14 5.19 -5.74
C SER A 376 33.51 4.44 -6.91
N LEU A 377 32.90 3.27 -6.69
CA LEU A 377 32.15 2.56 -7.73
C LEU A 377 30.97 3.39 -8.24
N LEU A 378 30.35 4.19 -7.36
CA LEU A 378 29.25 5.09 -7.71
C LEU A 378 29.72 6.47 -8.20
N GLY A 379 31.01 6.64 -8.50
CA GLY A 379 31.57 7.92 -8.93
C GLY A 379 31.59 9.01 -7.85
N ARG A 380 31.30 8.68 -6.58
CA ARG A 380 31.25 9.65 -5.48
C ARG A 380 32.68 10.00 -5.02
N PRO A 381 32.96 11.28 -4.71
CA PRO A 381 34.29 11.71 -4.29
C PRO A 381 34.69 11.08 -2.95
N PHE A 382 35.99 10.90 -2.76
CA PHE A 382 36.56 10.48 -1.48
C PHE A 382 36.30 11.54 -0.41
N SER A 383 36.03 11.08 0.83
CA SER A 383 35.88 11.94 1.99
C SER A 383 36.85 11.48 3.08
N GLU A 384 37.62 12.42 3.61
CA GLU A 384 38.55 12.17 4.73
C GLU A 384 37.81 11.94 6.06
N ASN A 385 36.53 12.32 6.14
CA ASN A 385 35.72 12.15 7.34
C ASN A 385 35.39 10.68 7.56
N TYR A 386 35.97 10.11 8.61
CA TYR A 386 35.68 8.74 9.00
C TYR A 386 34.30 8.63 9.65
N ALA A 387 33.39 7.92 8.98
CA ALA A 387 32.13 7.46 9.55
C ALA A 387 32.22 5.96 9.86
N VAL A 388 31.82 5.56 11.07
CA VAL A 388 31.70 4.15 11.43
C VAL A 388 30.56 3.55 10.61
N THR A 389 30.85 2.47 9.88
CA THR A 389 29.83 1.66 9.21
C THR A 389 29.16 0.76 10.24
N THR A 390 27.90 1.05 10.58
CA THR A 390 27.10 0.27 11.52
C THR A 390 26.24 -0.78 10.84
N ASP A 391 25.90 -0.55 9.57
CA ASP A 391 24.92 -1.34 8.82
C ASP A 391 25.48 -1.80 7.47
N GLU A 392 24.74 -2.67 6.78
CA GLU A 392 25.06 -3.10 5.42
C GLU A 392 24.91 -1.93 4.43
N HIS A 393 25.84 -1.85 3.48
CA HIS A 393 25.77 -0.88 2.38
C HIS A 393 25.81 -1.61 1.06
N TYR A 394 25.03 -1.12 0.12
CA TYR A 394 24.92 -1.65 -1.23
C TYR A 394 25.43 -0.60 -2.22
N ALA A 395 26.15 -1.03 -3.24
CA ALA A 395 26.54 -0.18 -4.36
C ALA A 395 26.38 -0.95 -5.68
N VAL A 396 25.69 -0.35 -6.64
CA VAL A 396 25.37 -0.97 -7.92
C VAL A 396 25.81 -0.08 -9.05
N ASN A 397 26.60 -0.65 -9.95
CA ASN A 397 26.93 0.04 -11.19
C ASN A 397 27.10 -0.94 -12.35
N VAL A 398 26.99 -0.41 -13.57
CA VAL A 398 27.38 -1.11 -14.79
C VAL A 398 28.90 -1.08 -14.89
N VAL A 399 29.50 -2.22 -15.20
CA VAL A 399 30.94 -2.34 -15.44
C VAL A 399 31.17 -2.89 -16.83
N ASP A 400 31.87 -2.10 -17.63
CA ASP A 400 32.27 -2.48 -18.98
C ASP A 400 33.35 -3.54 -18.94
N ARG A 401 33.13 -4.62 -19.68
CA ARG A 401 34.16 -5.63 -19.90
C ARG A 401 34.90 -5.26 -21.18
N LEU A 402 36.14 -4.78 -21.05
CA LEU A 402 37.04 -4.57 -22.18
C LEU A 402 37.04 -5.84 -23.07
N GLY A 403 36.53 -5.72 -24.31
CA GLY A 403 36.52 -6.79 -25.31
C GLY A 403 35.26 -7.66 -25.43
N VAL A 404 34.16 -7.36 -24.72
CA VAL A 404 32.85 -8.03 -24.92
C VAL A 404 31.76 -6.97 -25.06
N SER A 405 30.96 -7.03 -26.12
CA SER A 405 29.90 -6.04 -26.45
C SER A 405 28.70 -6.01 -25.49
N ALA A 406 28.74 -6.73 -24.37
CA ALA A 406 27.62 -6.84 -23.43
C ALA A 406 27.95 -6.17 -22.09
N LEU A 407 27.20 -5.10 -21.78
CA LEU A 407 27.20 -4.42 -20.49
C LEU A 407 26.79 -5.40 -19.37
N ARG A 408 27.52 -5.41 -18.25
CA ARG A 408 27.22 -6.24 -17.07
C ARG A 408 27.04 -5.36 -15.85
N ARG A 409 26.14 -5.74 -14.95
CA ARG A 409 25.91 -5.04 -13.68
C ARG A 409 26.64 -5.74 -12.55
N ILE A 410 27.38 -4.97 -11.77
CA ILE A 410 28.01 -5.42 -10.54
C ILE A 410 27.26 -4.78 -9.38
N LEU A 411 26.75 -5.65 -8.50
CA LEU A 411 26.19 -5.34 -7.20
C LEU A 411 27.26 -5.66 -6.16
N ILE A 412 27.67 -4.68 -5.39
CA ILE A 412 28.61 -4.82 -4.28
C ILE A 412 27.84 -4.73 -2.98
#